data_AF-C6DI41-F1
#
_entry.id   AF-C6DI41-F1
#
_cell.length_a   1.000
_cell.length_b   1.000
_cell.length_c   1.000
_cell.angle_alpha   90.00
_cell.angle_beta   90.00
_cell.angle_gamma   90.00
#
_symmetry.space_group_name_H-M   'P 1'
#
loop_
_entity.id
_entity.type
_entity.pdbx_description
1 polymer ?
#
loop_
_entity_poly.entity_id
_entity_poly.type
_entity_poly.pdbx_seq_one_letter_code
_entity_poly.pdbx_strand_id
1 'polypeptide(L)'
;MGASLFIGLNNNGQRGSDFQRTGGFVNGSYWDAFGDLLDAVLLPDYPELHEIIKSEEGEYLKFYSFVELDKVGFNQAVKLIRDYIAKQKNPTEWQNMANTVWEDVAEPYIIQDERYDVNA
;
A
#
# COMPACT_ATOMS: atom_id res chain seq x y z
N MET A 1 -2.42 -9.11 16.75
CA MET A 1 -1.61 -7.87 16.71
C MET A 1 -1.73 -7.32 15.29
N GLY A 2 -1.90 -6.02 15.11
CA GLY A 2 -1.98 -5.39 13.78
C GLY A 2 -0.70 -4.66 13.39
N ALA A 3 -0.72 -3.98 12.26
CA ALA A 3 0.45 -3.36 11.64
C ALA A 3 0.05 -2.06 10.90
N SER A 4 1.03 -1.24 10.56
CA SER A 4 0.80 0.06 9.92
C SER A 4 0.91 -0.02 8.40
N LEU A 5 0.07 0.70 7.68
CA LEU A 5 0.20 0.94 6.25
C LEU A 5 0.46 2.43 6.04
N PHE A 6 1.61 2.77 5.46
CA PHE A 6 1.98 4.16 5.14
C PHE A 6 1.84 4.41 3.64
N ILE A 7 1.10 5.45 3.27
CA ILE A 7 0.87 5.82 1.87
C ILE A 7 1.77 6.99 1.47
N GLY A 8 1.74 8.08 2.23
CA GLY A 8 2.44 9.31 1.88
C GLY A 8 2.85 10.15 3.07
N LEU A 9 3.23 11.39 2.79
CA LEU A 9 3.60 12.39 3.79
C LEU A 9 2.56 13.50 3.81
N ASN A 10 2.10 13.88 4.99
CA ASN A 10 1.23 15.03 5.14
C ASN A 10 2.05 16.33 5.12
N ASN A 11 1.88 17.14 4.07
CA ASN A 11 2.56 18.42 3.88
C ASN A 11 1.71 19.62 4.36
N ASN A 12 0.93 19.49 5.43
CA ASN A 12 0.09 20.55 6.03
C ASN A 12 0.89 21.75 6.64
N GLY A 13 1.92 22.25 5.95
CA GLY A 13 2.63 23.49 6.27
C GLY A 13 3.52 23.43 7.50
N GLN A 14 3.88 22.24 7.99
CA GLN A 14 4.65 22.09 9.22
C GLN A 14 6.16 22.31 8.97
N ARG A 15 6.76 23.21 9.75
CA ARG A 15 8.20 23.50 9.73
C ARG A 15 8.94 22.51 10.65
N GLY A 16 9.71 21.60 10.07
CA GLY A 16 10.67 20.75 10.78
C GLY A 16 10.06 19.55 11.51
N SER A 17 10.75 18.40 11.44
CA SER A 17 10.57 17.10 12.16
C SER A 17 9.19 16.45 12.29
N ASP A 18 8.09 17.12 11.94
CA ASP A 18 6.71 16.67 12.17
C ASP A 18 6.05 16.13 10.89
N PHE A 19 6.80 15.43 10.03
CA PHE A 19 6.21 14.74 8.89
C PHE A 19 5.32 13.59 9.39
N GLN A 20 4.01 13.82 9.44
CA GLN A 20 3.05 12.76 9.74
C GLN A 20 2.84 11.92 8.48
N ARG A 21 3.21 10.64 8.56
CA ARG A 21 2.89 9.66 7.51
C ARG A 21 1.37 9.51 7.42
N THR A 22 0.82 9.58 6.22
CA THR A 22 -0.59 9.28 5.95
C THR A 22 -0.77 7.78 5.79
N GLY A 23 -1.93 7.26 6.20
CA GLY A 23 -2.16 5.83 6.23
C GLY A 23 -3.02 5.40 7.40
N GLY A 24 -3.01 4.10 7.69
CA GLY A 24 -3.85 3.54 8.74
C GLY A 24 -3.29 2.30 9.38
N PHE A 25 -3.90 1.92 10.50
CA PHE A 25 -3.61 0.68 11.21
C PHE A 25 -4.51 -0.44 10.70
N VAL A 26 -3.91 -1.57 10.36
CA VAL A 26 -4.57 -2.73 9.80
C VAL A 26 -4.54 -3.87 10.82
N ASN A 27 -5.66 -4.56 11.01
CA ASN A 27 -5.72 -5.76 11.87
C ASN A 27 -4.79 -6.86 11.34
N GLY A 28 -4.22 -7.69 12.21
CA GLY A 28 -3.23 -8.72 11.85
C GLY A 28 -3.63 -9.60 10.66
N SER A 29 -4.81 -10.22 10.68
CA SER A 29 -5.22 -11.10 9.57
C SER A 29 -5.44 -10.34 8.26
N TYR A 30 -5.91 -9.10 8.33
CA TYR A 30 -6.09 -8.23 7.18
C TYR A 30 -4.74 -7.75 6.63
N TRP A 31 -3.78 -7.49 7.52
CA TRP A 31 -2.41 -7.10 7.15
C TRP A 31 -1.67 -8.25 6.48
N ASP A 32 -1.74 -9.46 7.06
CA ASP A 32 -1.16 -10.66 6.46
C ASP A 32 -1.77 -10.92 5.07
N ALA A 33 -3.10 -10.84 4.95
CA ALA A 33 -3.79 -11.00 3.66
C ALA A 33 -3.37 -9.94 2.63
N PHE A 34 -3.20 -8.69 3.06
CA PHE A 34 -2.71 -7.63 2.19
C PHE A 34 -1.24 -7.83 1.78
N GLY A 35 -0.41 -8.36 2.68
CA GLY A 35 0.95 -8.79 2.37
C GLY A 35 1.00 -9.83 1.25
N ASP A 36 0.15 -10.85 1.33
CA ASP A 36 0.05 -11.87 0.28
C ASP A 36 -0.44 -11.29 -1.06
N LEU A 37 -1.31 -10.28 -1.01
CA LEU A 37 -1.72 -9.55 -2.21
C LEU A 37 -0.53 -8.81 -2.83
N LEU A 38 0.29 -8.13 -2.03
CA LEU A 38 1.50 -7.45 -2.51
C LEU A 38 2.49 -8.44 -3.12
N ASP A 39 2.68 -9.59 -2.48
CA ASP A 39 3.52 -10.68 -3.00
C ASP A 39 2.99 -11.17 -4.36
N ALA A 40 1.69 -11.41 -4.48
CA ALA A 40 1.09 -11.90 -5.72
C ALA A 40 1.16 -10.90 -6.87
N VAL A 41 1.08 -9.59 -6.58
CA VAL A 41 1.03 -8.52 -7.58
C VAL A 41 2.41 -8.06 -8.02
N LEU A 42 3.35 -7.93 -7.08
CA LEU A 42 4.61 -7.22 -7.33
C LEU A 42 5.80 -8.16 -7.42
N LEU A 43 5.88 -9.21 -6.59
CA LEU A 43 7.07 -10.06 -6.53
C LEU A 43 7.46 -10.73 -7.87
N PRO A 44 6.52 -11.21 -8.72
CA PRO A 44 6.88 -11.90 -9.96
C PRO A 44 7.57 -11.01 -11.00
N ASP A 45 7.07 -9.79 -11.19
CA ASP A 45 7.43 -8.93 -12.33
C ASP A 45 8.02 -7.57 -11.90
N TYR A 46 7.84 -7.17 -10.64
CA TYR A 46 8.25 -5.87 -10.08
C TYR A 46 8.91 -6.03 -8.70
N PRO A 47 9.96 -6.86 -8.55
CA PRO A 47 10.60 -7.14 -7.26
C PRO A 47 11.18 -5.88 -6.60
N GLU A 48 11.60 -4.88 -7.38
CA GLU A 48 12.09 -3.60 -6.82
C GLU A 48 10.97 -2.79 -6.15
N LEU A 49 9.76 -2.76 -6.74
CA LEU A 49 8.60 -2.13 -6.11
C LEU A 49 8.15 -2.91 -4.89
N HIS A 50 8.19 -4.24 -4.98
CA HIS A 50 7.88 -5.12 -3.86
C HIS A 50 8.78 -4.85 -2.67
N GLU A 51 10.11 -4.84 -2.87
CA GLU A 51 11.08 -4.61 -1.79
C GLU A 51 10.92 -3.23 -1.16
N ILE A 52 10.59 -2.19 -1.93
CA ILE A 52 10.34 -0.86 -1.37
C ILE A 52 9.07 -0.84 -0.51
N ILE A 53 7.99 -1.49 -0.97
CA ILE A 53 6.68 -1.45 -0.30
C ILE A 53 6.61 -2.39 0.90
N LYS A 54 7.17 -3.60 0.75
CA LYS A 54 7.16 -4.72 1.69
C LYS A 54 8.59 -5.19 1.93
N SER A 55 9.42 -4.29 2.47
CA SER A 55 10.79 -4.61 2.83
C SER A 55 10.84 -5.60 3.99
N GLU A 56 11.90 -6.41 4.07
CA GLU A 56 12.13 -7.33 5.19
C GLU A 56 12.13 -6.59 6.55
N GLU A 57 12.74 -5.40 6.59
CA GLU A 57 12.73 -4.53 7.77
C GLU A 57 11.32 -4.07 8.12
N GLY A 58 10.53 -3.68 7.12
CA GLY A 58 9.14 -3.26 7.29
C GLY A 58 8.27 -4.37 7.86
N GLU A 59 8.40 -5.59 7.33
CA GLU A 59 7.70 -6.77 7.84
C GLU A 59 8.04 -7.06 9.30
N TYR A 60 9.33 -6.99 9.64
CA TYR A 60 9.79 -7.16 11.02
C TYR A 60 9.23 -6.09 11.97
N LEU A 61 9.24 -4.83 11.53
CA LEU A 61 8.74 -3.68 12.27
C LEU A 61 7.21 -3.48 12.15
N LYS A 62 6.51 -4.40 11.49
CA LYS A 62 5.05 -4.39 11.29
C LYS A 62 4.55 -3.14 10.56
N PHE A 63 5.14 -2.86 9.40
CA PHE A 63 4.59 -1.90 8.44
C PHE A 63 4.83 -2.26 6.97
N TYR A 64 3.96 -1.73 6.11
CA TYR A 64 4.20 -1.58 4.67
C TYR A 64 4.20 -0.10 4.31
N SER A 65 4.96 0.31 3.28
CA SER A 65 5.18 1.73 3.01
C SER A 65 5.31 2.05 1.52
N PHE A 66 4.42 2.90 1.01
CA PHE A 66 4.51 3.50 -0.32
C PHE A 66 5.28 4.83 -0.30
N VAL A 67 5.78 5.27 0.85
CA VAL A 67 6.37 6.61 1.05
C VAL A 67 7.64 6.81 0.22
N GLU A 68 8.47 5.79 0.10
CA GLU A 68 9.77 5.88 -0.61
C GLU A 68 9.62 5.74 -2.14
N LEU A 69 8.40 5.50 -2.65
CA LEU A 69 8.16 5.45 -4.08
C LEU A 69 8.16 6.86 -4.67
N ASP A 70 8.85 7.00 -5.82
CA ASP A 70 8.71 8.18 -6.65
C ASP A 70 7.33 8.22 -7.35
N LYS A 71 7.04 9.31 -8.06
CA LYS A 71 5.75 9.48 -8.73
C LYS A 71 5.43 8.31 -9.69
N VAL A 72 6.42 7.81 -10.42
CA VAL A 72 6.23 6.78 -11.43
C VAL A 72 5.95 5.43 -10.77
N GLY A 73 6.81 5.02 -9.83
CA GLY A 73 6.68 3.78 -9.07
C GLY A 73 5.39 3.75 -8.23
N PHE A 74 5.01 4.87 -7.63
CA PHE A 74 3.77 4.99 -6.87
C PHE A 74 2.54 4.69 -7.74
N ASN A 75 2.40 5.35 -8.89
CA ASN A 75 1.26 5.12 -9.77
C ASN A 75 1.30 3.73 -10.42
N GLN A 76 2.49 3.22 -10.75
CA GLN A 76 2.65 1.87 -11.28
C GLN A 76 2.15 0.83 -10.26
N ALA A 77 2.58 0.92 -9.00
CA ALA A 77 2.13 0.01 -7.95
C ALA A 77 0.60 0.09 -7.73
N VAL A 78 0.06 1.31 -7.65
CA VAL A 78 -1.39 1.54 -7.51
C VAL A 78 -2.17 0.89 -8.66
N LYS A 79 -1.72 1.07 -9.89
CA LYS A 79 -2.36 0.51 -11.08
C LYS A 79 -2.32 -1.01 -11.07
N LEU A 80 -1.17 -1.62 -10.78
CA LEU A 80 -1.02 -3.08 -10.71
C LEU A 80 -1.95 -3.69 -9.66
N ILE A 81 -2.03 -3.09 -8.47
CA ILE A 81 -2.91 -3.57 -7.40
C ILE A 81 -4.38 -3.43 -7.80
N ARG A 82 -4.81 -2.28 -8.33
CA ARG A 82 -6.18 -2.09 -8.81
C ARG A 82 -6.57 -3.08 -9.90
N ASP A 83 -5.69 -3.26 -10.89
CA ASP A 83 -5.92 -4.19 -11.99
C ASP A 83 -6.02 -5.63 -11.50
N TYR A 84 -5.21 -6.01 -10.51
CA TYR A 84 -5.28 -7.34 -9.90
C TYR A 84 -6.60 -7.55 -9.18
N ILE A 85 -7.01 -6.61 -8.31
CA ILE A 85 -8.29 -6.67 -7.57
C ILE A 85 -9.46 -6.75 -8.55
N ALA A 86 -9.49 -5.90 -9.59
CA ALA A 86 -10.56 -5.87 -10.59
C ALA A 86 -10.67 -7.16 -11.42
N LYS A 87 -9.57 -7.91 -11.58
CA LYS A 87 -9.55 -9.20 -12.31
C LYS A 87 -10.00 -10.39 -11.45
N GLN A 88 -10.07 -10.24 -10.13
CA GLN A 88 -10.51 -11.32 -9.25
C GLN A 88 -11.96 -11.71 -9.58
N LYS A 89 -12.19 -13.01 -9.78
CA LYS A 89 -13.54 -13.57 -9.95
C LYS A 89 -13.83 -14.47 -8.76
N ASN A 90 -14.88 -14.14 -7.99
CA ASN A 90 -15.23 -14.83 -6.76
C ASN A 90 -14.05 -14.91 -5.77
N PRO A 91 -13.56 -13.76 -5.26
CA PRO A 91 -12.46 -13.73 -4.32
C PRO A 91 -12.72 -14.59 -3.09
N THR A 92 -11.68 -15.28 -2.62
CA THR A 92 -11.74 -16.01 -1.35
C THR A 92 -11.94 -15.04 -0.18
N GLU A 93 -12.34 -15.54 0.99
CA GLU A 93 -12.41 -14.71 2.20
C GLU A 93 -11.07 -14.01 2.48
N TRP A 94 -9.95 -14.69 2.24
CA TRP A 94 -8.61 -14.13 2.39
C TRP A 94 -8.36 -12.96 1.42
N GLN A 95 -8.71 -13.12 0.15
CA GLN A 95 -8.61 -12.04 -0.84
C GLN A 95 -9.54 -10.86 -0.51
N ASN A 96 -10.75 -11.14 0.00
CA ASN A 96 -11.65 -10.08 0.44
C ASN A 96 -11.10 -9.28 1.62
N MET A 97 -10.37 -9.92 2.54
CA MET A 97 -9.67 -9.19 3.61
C MET A 97 -8.63 -8.24 3.04
N ALA A 98 -7.81 -8.69 2.09
CA ALA A 98 -6.83 -7.84 1.40
C ALA A 98 -7.49 -6.68 0.64
N ASN A 99 -8.57 -6.95 -0.08
CA ASN A 99 -9.34 -5.94 -0.81
C ASN A 99 -9.93 -4.89 0.15
N THR A 100 -10.40 -5.31 1.33
CA THR A 100 -10.88 -4.39 2.37
C THR A 100 -9.78 -3.45 2.84
N VAL A 101 -8.54 -3.94 3.01
CA VAL A 101 -7.40 -3.06 3.35
C VAL A 101 -7.14 -2.05 2.24
N TRP A 102 -7.23 -2.48 0.98
CA TRP A 102 -7.08 -1.57 -0.15
C TRP A 102 -8.16 -0.48 -0.16
N GLU A 103 -9.43 -0.85 -0.08
CA GLU A 103 -10.57 0.05 -0.21
C GLU A 103 -10.74 0.98 1.00
N ASP A 104 -10.63 0.45 2.23
CA ASP A 104 -10.93 1.21 3.44
C ASP A 104 -9.71 1.95 4.00
N VAL A 105 -8.49 1.49 3.70
CA VAL A 105 -7.26 2.05 4.27
C VAL A 105 -6.38 2.68 3.21
N ALA A 106 -5.98 1.95 2.17
CA ALA A 106 -4.97 2.45 1.23
C ALA A 106 -5.53 3.56 0.31
N GLU A 107 -6.61 3.24 -0.40
CA GLU A 107 -7.14 4.07 -1.49
C GLU A 107 -7.56 5.47 -1.06
N PRO A 108 -8.21 5.70 0.10
CA PRO A 108 -8.58 7.02 0.55
C PRO A 108 -7.37 7.96 0.70
N TYR A 109 -6.21 7.45 1.13
CA TYR A 109 -4.98 8.26 1.21
C TYR A 109 -4.26 8.34 -0.13
N ILE A 110 -4.30 7.30 -0.96
CA ILE A 110 -3.69 7.31 -2.30
C ILE A 110 -4.28 8.44 -3.15
N ILE A 111 -5.61 8.58 -3.19
CA ILE A 111 -6.24 9.59 -4.05
C ILE A 111 -5.98 11.04 -3.59
N GLN A 112 -5.50 11.21 -2.36
CA GLN A 112 -5.11 12.51 -1.77
C GLN A 112 -3.61 12.79 -1.87
N ASP A 113 -2.80 11.79 -2.24
CA ASP A 113 -1.35 11.92 -2.34
C ASP A 113 -0.97 12.76 -3.57
N GLU A 114 -0.01 13.68 -3.42
CA GLU A 114 0.46 14.55 -4.51
C GLU A 114 1.11 13.79 -5.67
N ARG A 115 1.61 12.58 -5.40
CA ARG A 115 2.18 11.70 -6.43
C ARG A 115 1.08 11.05 -7.27
N TYR A 116 -0.13 10.91 -6.75
CA TYR A 116 -1.19 10.21 -7.46
C TYR A 116 -1.61 10.94 -8.74
N ASP A 117 -1.69 10.18 -9.82
CA ASP A 117 -2.10 10.66 -11.14
C ASP A 117 -3.25 9.78 -11.66
N VAL A 118 -4.42 10.40 -11.80
CA VAL A 118 -5.65 9.73 -12.27
C VAL A 118 -5.47 9.11 -13.67
N ASN A 119 -4.52 9.60 -14.48
CA ASN A 119 -4.35 9.19 -15.87
C ASN A 119 -3.14 8.25 -16.11
N ALA A 120 -2.50 7.74 -15.05
CA ALA A 120 -1.30 6.90 -15.15
C ALA A 120 -1.54 5.45 -15.62
#